data_AF-C5MR39-F1
#
_entry.id   AF-C5MR39-F1
#
_cell.length_a   1.000
_cell.length_b   1.000
_cell.length_c   1.000
_cell.angle_alpha   90.00
_cell.angle_beta   90.00
_cell.angle_gamma   90.00
#
_symmetry.space_group_name_H-M   'P 1'
#
loop_
_entity.id
_entity.type
_entity.pdbx_description
1 polymer ?
#
loop_
_entity_poly.entity_id
_entity_poly.type
_entity_poly.pdbx_seq_one_letter_code
_entity_poly.pdbx_strand_id
1 'polypeptide(L)'
;SAIGVPNVVVTEPVPGVFELQLRIVDPLSSPLEWSSVPAAHSWSLSLGIDEMGVYQSLPLANVSGVVVGGVPGSGKTAWLTSALGSFGASAAVQFAVIDGKGGQDLECLRARSCRFMNDDLELPEIAAILNDATCLVRDRIRQ
;
A
#
# COMPACT_ATOMS: atom_id res chain seq x y z
N SER A 1 -34.58 -11.52 5.86
CA SER A 1 -34.29 -11.84 4.45
C SER A 1 -34.82 -13.23 4.14
N ALA A 2 -35.46 -13.45 2.99
CA ALA A 2 -36.05 -14.74 2.61
C ALA A 2 -35.01 -15.88 2.44
N ILE A 3 -33.74 -15.55 2.21
CA ILE A 3 -32.65 -16.52 1.98
C ILE A 3 -31.84 -16.78 3.26
N GLY A 4 -32.06 -16.01 4.34
CA GLY A 4 -31.42 -16.25 5.63
C GLY A 4 -29.92 -15.90 5.72
N VAL A 5 -29.34 -15.27 4.69
CA VAL A 5 -27.96 -14.78 4.70
C VAL A 5 -27.87 -13.25 4.83
N PRO A 6 -26.81 -12.71 5.46
CA PRO A 6 -26.63 -11.25 5.63
C PRO A 6 -26.53 -10.47 4.32
N ASN A 7 -25.80 -11.00 3.33
CA ASN A 7 -25.55 -10.32 2.07
C ASN A 7 -25.65 -11.31 0.90
N VAL A 8 -26.26 -10.86 -0.19
CA VAL A 8 -26.38 -11.60 -1.45
C VAL A 8 -25.87 -10.68 -2.56
N VAL A 9 -24.86 -11.15 -3.28
CA VAL A 9 -24.40 -10.50 -4.51
C VAL A 9 -24.99 -11.26 -5.69
N VAL A 10 -25.52 -10.53 -6.66
CA VAL A 10 -26.10 -11.11 -7.89
C VAL A 10 -25.33 -10.55 -9.07
N THR A 11 -24.83 -11.43 -9.92
CA THR A 11 -24.21 -11.08 -11.19
C THR A 11 -24.93 -11.80 -12.34
N GLU A 12 -24.92 -11.20 -13.53
CA GLU A 12 -25.44 -11.81 -14.75
C GLU A 12 -24.27 -12.00 -15.73
N PRO A 13 -23.48 -13.08 -15.60
CA PRO A 13 -22.30 -13.30 -16.44
C PRO A 13 -22.65 -13.40 -17.93
N VAL A 14 -23.84 -13.91 -18.25
CA VAL A 14 -24.41 -13.92 -19.60
C VAL A 14 -25.92 -13.66 -19.54
N PRO A 15 -26.52 -13.09 -20.60
CA PRO A 15 -27.94 -12.75 -20.60
C PRO A 15 -28.84 -13.92 -20.21
N GLY A 16 -29.67 -13.72 -19.19
CA GLY A 16 -30.63 -14.70 -18.67
C GLY A 16 -30.06 -15.71 -17.68
N VAL A 17 -28.76 -15.68 -17.37
CA VAL A 17 -28.12 -16.54 -16.35
C VAL A 17 -27.64 -15.68 -15.19
N PHE A 18 -28.19 -15.93 -14.00
CA PHE A 18 -27.82 -15.22 -12.79
C PHE A 18 -27.01 -16.11 -11.86
N GLU A 19 -25.85 -15.62 -11.44
CA GLU A 19 -25.07 -16.20 -10.35
C GLU A 19 -25.42 -15.48 -9.06
N LEU A 20 -25.81 -16.26 -8.04
CA LEU A 20 -26.09 -15.75 -6.70
C LEU A 20 -24.96 -16.17 -5.76
N GLN A 21 -24.24 -15.19 -5.23
CA GLN A 21 -23.22 -15.40 -4.22
C GLN A 21 -23.80 -15.08 -2.85
N LEU A 22 -23.98 -16.11 -2.03
CA LEU A 22 -24.52 -16.00 -0.68
C LEU A 22 -23.39 -15.77 0.31
N ARG A 23 -23.22 -14.54 0.80
CA ARG A 23 -22.17 -14.21 1.77
C ARG A 23 -22.67 -14.49 3.19
N ILE A 24 -22.19 -15.57 3.79
CA ILE A 24 -22.50 -15.97 5.18
C ILE A 24 -21.57 -15.24 6.17
N VAL A 25 -20.32 -15.04 5.75
CA VAL A 25 -19.28 -14.35 6.52
C VAL A 25 -18.85 -13.13 5.72
N ASP A 26 -18.77 -11.98 6.39
CA ASP A 26 -18.17 -10.78 5.81
C ASP A 26 -16.67 -10.78 6.16
N PRO A 27 -15.77 -11.00 5.19
CA PRO A 27 -14.33 -11.05 5.44
C PRO A 27 -13.75 -9.69 5.86
N LEU A 28 -14.49 -8.59 5.65
CA LEU A 28 -14.08 -7.23 5.99
C LEU A 28 -14.69 -6.75 7.33
N SER A 29 -15.47 -7.61 7.99
CA SER A 29 -16.19 -7.29 9.24
C SER A 29 -15.28 -7.07 10.45
N SER A 30 -14.04 -7.57 10.40
CA SER A 30 -13.04 -7.41 11.44
C SER A 30 -11.73 -6.87 10.86
N PRO A 31 -10.99 -6.05 11.62
CA PRO A 31 -9.67 -5.60 11.21
C PRO A 31 -8.73 -6.78 10.90
N LEU A 32 -7.88 -6.61 9.90
CA LEU A 32 -6.76 -7.52 9.67
C LEU A 32 -5.63 -7.15 10.63
N GLU A 33 -5.30 -8.04 11.56
CA GLU A 33 -4.23 -7.84 12.54
C GLU A 33 -2.96 -8.61 12.14
N TRP A 34 -1.83 -7.92 12.22
CA TRP A 34 -0.51 -8.50 11.96
C TRP A 34 0.37 -8.37 13.20
N SER A 35 0.87 -9.49 13.71
CA SER A 35 1.89 -9.52 14.77
C SER A 35 3.26 -9.08 14.27
N SER A 36 3.50 -9.20 12.96
CA SER A 36 4.68 -8.73 12.26
C SER A 36 4.33 -8.42 10.80
N VAL A 37 5.02 -7.45 10.20
CA VAL A 37 4.85 -7.13 8.78
C VAL A 37 5.46 -8.25 7.93
N PRO A 38 4.68 -8.94 7.06
CA PRO A 38 5.22 -9.97 6.18
C PRO A 38 6.21 -9.37 5.18
N ALA A 39 7.32 -10.06 4.93
CA ALA A 39 8.27 -9.63 3.90
C ALA A 39 7.65 -9.73 2.50
N ALA A 40 7.94 -8.76 1.64
CA ALA A 40 7.56 -8.80 0.24
C ALA A 40 8.39 -9.86 -0.50
N HIS A 41 7.71 -10.75 -1.23
CA HIS A 41 8.33 -11.83 -2.01
C HIS A 41 8.51 -11.46 -3.49
N SER A 42 7.93 -10.34 -3.91
CA SER A 42 7.92 -9.83 -5.27
C SER A 42 7.90 -8.30 -5.27
N TRP A 43 8.15 -7.69 -6.43
CA TRP A 43 8.04 -6.25 -6.62
C TRP A 43 6.57 -5.82 -6.75
N SER A 44 5.83 -5.92 -5.64
CA SER A 44 4.37 -5.67 -5.56
C SER A 44 3.97 -5.20 -4.16
N LEU A 45 3.01 -4.29 -4.08
CA LEU A 45 2.41 -3.83 -2.83
C LEU A 45 1.22 -4.72 -2.45
N SER A 46 1.14 -5.15 -1.19
CA SER A 46 -0.06 -5.81 -0.67
C SER A 46 -1.17 -4.79 -0.45
N LEU A 47 -2.36 -5.03 -0.98
CA LEU A 47 -3.54 -4.15 -0.81
C LEU A 47 -4.44 -4.61 0.34
N GLY A 48 -4.30 -5.84 0.80
CA GLY A 48 -5.18 -6.46 1.79
C GLY A 48 -6.02 -7.55 1.17
N ILE A 49 -7.23 -7.74 1.69
CA ILE A 49 -8.23 -8.71 1.20
C ILE A 49 -9.40 -7.97 0.55
N ASP A 50 -9.97 -8.55 -0.49
CA ASP A 50 -11.20 -8.03 -1.09
C ASP A 50 -12.47 -8.55 -0.39
N GLU A 51 -13.64 -8.17 -0.91
CA GLU A 51 -14.94 -8.62 -0.41
C GLU A 51 -15.14 -10.15 -0.50
N MET A 52 -14.37 -10.85 -1.33
CA MET A 52 -14.36 -12.32 -1.42
C MET A 52 -13.40 -12.97 -0.41
N GLY A 53 -12.66 -12.16 0.36
CA GLY A 53 -11.63 -12.64 1.28
C GLY A 53 -10.34 -13.07 0.58
N VAL A 54 -10.16 -12.68 -0.68
CA VAL A 54 -8.97 -13.01 -1.47
C VAL A 54 -7.93 -11.91 -1.31
N TYR A 55 -6.67 -12.30 -1.06
CA TYR A 55 -5.57 -11.34 -0.99
C TYR A 55 -5.33 -10.68 -2.34
N GLN A 56 -5.27 -9.35 -2.32
CA GLN A 56 -5.02 -8.53 -3.49
C GLN A 56 -3.64 -7.85 -3.39
N SER A 57 -3.00 -7.69 -4.54
CA SER A 57 -1.71 -7.02 -4.65
C SER A 57 -1.61 -6.18 -5.91
N LEU A 58 -0.82 -5.12 -5.85
CA LEU A 58 -0.52 -4.23 -6.97
C LEU A 58 0.93 -4.46 -7.43
N PRO A 59 1.18 -5.02 -8.63
CA PRO A 59 2.53 -5.12 -9.16
C PRO A 59 3.11 -3.72 -9.42
N LEU A 60 4.36 -3.52 -9.04
CA LEU A 60 5.08 -2.25 -9.25
C LEU A 60 5.93 -2.24 -10.53
N ALA A 61 5.99 -3.35 -11.25
CA ALA A 61 6.67 -3.42 -12.54
C ALA A 61 5.96 -2.52 -13.55
N ASN A 62 6.73 -1.68 -14.25
CA ASN A 62 6.23 -0.69 -15.22
C ASN A 62 5.26 0.35 -14.62
N VAL A 63 5.27 0.53 -13.30
CA VAL A 63 4.51 1.57 -12.60
C VAL A 63 5.46 2.67 -12.19
N SER A 64 5.24 3.89 -12.71
CA SER A 64 6.10 5.06 -12.39
C SER A 64 5.90 5.59 -10.97
N GLY A 65 4.78 5.23 -10.32
CA GLY A 65 4.48 5.64 -8.95
C GLY A 65 3.06 5.23 -8.54
N VAL A 66 2.82 5.25 -7.23
CA VAL A 66 1.51 4.93 -6.63
C VAL A 66 1.07 6.13 -5.79
N VAL A 67 -0.18 6.55 -5.98
CA VAL A 67 -0.80 7.63 -5.19
C VAL A 67 -1.83 7.02 -4.25
N VAL A 68 -1.73 7.36 -2.97
CA VAL A 68 -2.61 6.82 -1.92
C VAL A 68 -3.37 7.97 -1.30
N GLY A 69 -4.70 7.93 -1.42
CA GLY A 69 -5.62 8.96 -0.92
C GLY A 69 -6.61 8.40 0.09
N GLY A 70 -7.22 9.28 0.88
CA GLY A 70 -8.20 8.89 1.90
C GLY A 70 -8.35 9.91 3.01
N VAL A 71 -9.46 9.85 3.73
CA VAL A 71 -9.78 10.75 4.86
C VAL A 71 -9.02 10.39 6.14
N PRO A 72 -8.88 11.28 7.13
CA PRO A 72 -8.36 10.92 8.45
C PRO A 72 -9.08 9.70 9.03
N GLY A 73 -8.34 8.77 9.62
CA GLY A 73 -8.90 7.52 10.14
C GLY A 73 -9.15 6.41 9.11
N SER A 74 -8.97 6.66 7.81
CA SER A 74 -9.21 5.64 6.76
C SER A 74 -8.17 4.52 6.67
N GLY A 75 -7.20 4.46 7.58
CA GLY A 75 -6.15 3.43 7.59
C GLY A 75 -4.93 3.68 6.68
N LYS A 76 -4.80 4.84 6.01
CA LYS A 76 -3.65 5.13 5.12
C LYS A 76 -2.29 4.90 5.77
N THR A 77 -2.08 5.43 6.98
CA THR A 77 -0.80 5.32 7.70
C THR A 77 -0.49 3.86 8.05
N ALA A 78 -1.50 3.12 8.52
CA ALA A 78 -1.36 1.69 8.81
C ALA A 78 -1.00 0.88 7.55
N TRP A 79 -1.64 1.21 6.42
CA TRP A 79 -1.32 0.58 5.14
C TRP A 79 0.08 0.97 4.64
N LEU A 80 0.47 2.24 4.64
CA LEU A 80 1.79 2.70 4.19
C LEU A 80 2.91 2.08 5.01
N THR A 81 2.78 2.06 6.34
CA THR A 81 3.79 1.48 7.24
C THR A 81 3.96 -0.01 7.00
N SER A 82 2.88 -0.77 6.80
CA SER A 82 3.00 -2.19 6.45
C SER A 82 3.51 -2.43 5.03
N ALA A 83 2.96 -1.73 4.04
CA ALA A 83 3.33 -1.90 2.64
C ALA A 83 4.81 -1.57 2.41
N LEU A 84 5.31 -0.46 2.96
CA LEU A 84 6.73 -0.12 2.90
C LEU A 84 7.58 -1.00 3.81
N GLY A 85 7.08 -1.32 5.02
CA GLY A 85 7.74 -2.22 5.96
C GLY A 85 8.01 -3.61 5.39
N SER A 86 7.13 -4.10 4.50
CA SER A 86 7.30 -5.39 3.82
C SER A 86 8.59 -5.45 2.98
N PHE A 87 9.07 -4.31 2.48
CA PHE A 87 10.33 -4.21 1.76
C PHE A 87 11.54 -3.95 2.66
N GLY A 88 11.35 -3.81 3.99
CA GLY A 88 12.41 -3.41 4.91
C GLY A 88 13.67 -4.28 4.88
N ALA A 89 13.49 -5.60 4.71
CA ALA A 89 14.59 -6.55 4.61
C ALA A 89 15.19 -6.68 3.20
N SER A 90 14.58 -6.07 2.18
CA SER A 90 15.04 -6.19 0.80
C SER A 90 16.29 -5.34 0.56
N ALA A 91 17.37 -5.96 0.11
CA ALA A 91 18.58 -5.26 -0.33
C ALA A 91 18.39 -4.53 -1.68
N ALA A 92 17.35 -4.88 -2.44
CA ALA A 92 17.03 -4.25 -3.72
C ALA A 92 16.28 -2.90 -3.55
N VAL A 93 15.87 -2.57 -2.33
CA VAL A 93 15.08 -1.37 -2.04
C VAL A 93 15.89 -0.43 -1.15
N GLN A 94 15.85 0.87 -1.47
CA GLN A 94 16.41 1.90 -0.62
C GLN A 94 15.37 3.00 -0.42
N PHE A 95 15.06 3.32 0.84
CA PHE A 95 14.06 4.34 1.15
C PHE A 95 14.70 5.71 1.28
N ALA A 96 14.05 6.69 0.66
CA ALA A 96 14.11 8.11 1.01
C ALA A 96 12.68 8.52 1.39
N VAL A 97 12.48 9.00 2.62
CA VAL A 97 11.15 9.29 3.18
C VAL A 97 11.04 10.77 3.49
N ILE A 98 9.93 11.36 3.06
CA ILE A 98 9.52 12.73 3.40
C ILE A 98 8.16 12.63 4.08
N ASP A 99 8.15 12.77 5.40
CA ASP A 99 6.96 12.80 6.25
C ASP A 99 6.67 14.24 6.67
N GLY A 100 6.12 15.03 5.74
CA GLY A 100 5.98 16.48 5.87
C GLY A 100 4.94 16.97 6.88
N LYS A 101 4.30 16.09 7.64
CA LYS A 101 3.20 16.48 8.54
C LYS A 101 3.69 16.98 9.90
N GLY A 102 5.00 16.99 10.16
CA GLY A 102 5.55 17.17 11.51
C GLY A 102 5.25 15.98 12.43
N GLY A 103 4.72 14.88 11.87
CA GLY A 103 4.26 13.71 12.59
C GLY A 103 5.34 12.63 12.69
N GLN A 104 4.94 11.50 13.25
CA GLN A 104 5.72 10.27 13.32
C GLN A 104 5.04 9.15 12.53
N ASP A 105 4.28 9.51 11.48
CA ASP A 105 3.43 8.58 10.73
C ASP A 105 4.28 7.47 10.08
N LEU A 106 5.50 7.81 9.62
CA LEU A 106 6.46 6.86 9.02
C LEU A 106 7.76 6.68 9.82
N GLU A 107 7.79 7.14 11.06
CA GLU A 107 8.96 7.11 11.97
C GLU A 107 9.64 5.74 12.05
N CYS A 108 8.85 4.66 12.04
CA CYS A 108 9.34 3.29 12.09
C CYS A 108 10.29 2.92 10.94
N LEU A 109 10.26 3.65 9.82
CA LEU A 109 11.13 3.42 8.67
C LEU A 109 12.47 4.18 8.78
N ARG A 110 12.61 5.13 9.73
CA ARG A 110 13.79 6.01 9.81
C ARG A 110 15.11 5.25 9.80
N ALA A 111 15.24 4.20 10.60
CA ALA A 111 16.47 3.41 10.70
C ALA A 111 16.87 2.70 9.40
N ARG A 112 15.90 2.44 8.50
CA ARG A 112 16.13 1.77 7.20
C ARG A 112 16.30 2.76 6.04
N SER A 113 15.88 4.00 6.24
CA SER A 113 15.97 5.07 5.25
C SER A 113 17.37 5.66 5.17
N CYS A 114 17.84 5.92 3.95
CA CYS A 114 19.11 6.64 3.75
C CYS A 114 18.91 8.15 3.94
N ARG A 115 17.68 8.62 3.74
CA ARG A 115 17.24 9.98 4.03
C ARG A 115 15.84 9.91 4.63
N PHE A 116 15.65 10.63 5.73
CA PHE A 116 14.37 10.73 6.40
C PHE A 116 14.17 12.18 6.81
N MET A 117 13.08 12.79 6.35
CA MET A 117 12.65 14.12 6.77
C MET A 117 11.28 13.98 7.45
N ASN A 118 11.10 14.65 8.58
CA ASN A 118 9.84 14.71 9.33
C ASN A 118 9.18 16.10 9.28
N ASP A 119 9.73 17.04 8.51
CA ASP A 119 9.28 18.41 8.39
C ASP A 119 9.09 18.76 6.90
N ASP A 120 8.05 19.55 6.58
CA ASP A 120 7.79 20.09 5.24
C ASP A 120 8.31 21.52 5.04
N LEU A 121 8.80 22.17 6.10
CA LEU A 121 9.32 23.53 6.05
C LEU A 121 10.67 23.63 5.31
N GLU A 122 11.38 22.51 5.18
CA GLU A 122 12.70 22.43 4.52
C GLU A 122 12.57 22.12 3.02
N LEU A 123 11.78 22.93 2.30
CA LEU A 123 11.54 22.78 0.86
C LEU A 123 12.82 22.63 0.00
N PRO A 124 13.94 23.33 0.26
CA PRO A 124 15.18 23.13 -0.49
C PRO A 124 15.74 21.71 -0.34
N GLU A 125 15.62 21.10 0.84
CA GLU A 125 16.10 19.75 1.09
C GLU A 125 15.20 18.71 0.41
N ILE A 126 13.88 18.90 0.47
CA ILE A 126 12.92 18.09 -0.28
C ILE A 126 13.26 18.12 -1.78
N ALA A 127 13.50 19.30 -2.35
CA ALA A 127 13.89 19.46 -3.74
C ALA A 127 15.21 18.73 -4.05
N ALA A 128 16.19 18.80 -3.14
CA ALA A 128 17.46 18.09 -3.29
C ALA A 128 17.27 16.56 -3.32
N ILE A 129 16.45 15.99 -2.43
CA ILE A 129 16.12 14.55 -2.43
C ILE A 129 15.51 14.12 -3.77
N LEU A 130 14.54 14.88 -4.28
CA LEU A 130 13.87 14.56 -5.54
C LEU A 130 14.81 14.69 -6.74
N ASN A 131 15.69 15.70 -6.74
CA ASN A 131 16.70 15.88 -7.78
C ASN A 131 17.72 14.72 -7.77
N ASP A 132 18.18 14.30 -6.60
CA ASP A 132 19.12 13.18 -6.47
C ASP A 132 18.51 11.87 -6.98
N ALA A 133 17.24 11.60 -6.64
CA ALA A 133 16.52 10.45 -7.18
C ALA A 133 16.43 10.51 -8.72
N THR A 134 16.17 11.69 -9.28
CA THR A 134 16.10 11.89 -10.73
C THR A 134 17.46 11.66 -11.40
N CYS A 135 18.54 12.16 -10.81
CA CYS A 135 19.91 11.93 -11.30
C CYS A 135 20.24 10.42 -11.30
N LEU A 136 19.95 9.71 -10.19
CA LEU A 136 20.17 8.27 -10.10
C LEU A 136 19.41 7.48 -11.18
N VAL A 137 18.16 7.85 -11.48
CA VAL A 137 17.38 7.21 -12.54
C VAL A 137 18.04 7.46 -13.92
N ARG A 138 18.46 8.69 -14.20
CA ARG A 138 19.12 9.04 -15.47
C ARG A 138 20.44 8.29 -15.66
N ASP A 139 21.23 8.16 -14.60
CA ASP A 139 22.50 7.44 -14.66
C ASP A 139 22.29 5.96 -14.94
N ARG A 140 21.25 5.34 -14.36
CA ARG A 140 20.89 3.94 -14.64
C ARG A 140 20.36 3.69 -16.04
N ILE A 141 19.66 4.66 -16.64
CA ILE A 141 19.17 4.54 -18.03
C ILE A 141 20.32 4.63 -19.04
N ARG A 142 21.41 5.30 -18.69
CA ARG A 142 22.57 5.51 -19.56
C ARG A 142 23.58 4.35 -19.55
N GLN A 143 23.44 3.41 -18.60
CA GLN A 143 24.24 2.18 -18.51
C GLN A 143 23.61 1.07 -19.35
#